data_AF-A0A520CP26-F1
#
_entry.id   AF-A0A520CP26-F1
#
_cell.length_a   1.000
_cell.length_b   1.000
_cell.length_c   1.000
_cell.angle_alpha   90.00
_cell.angle_beta   90.00
_cell.angle_gamma   90.00
#
_symmetry.space_group_name_H-M   'P 1'
#
loop_
_entity.id
_entity.type
_entity.pdbx_description
1 polymer ?
#
loop_
_entity_poly.entity_id
_entity_poly.type
_entity_poly.pdbx_seq_one_letter_code
_entity_poly.pdbx_strand_id
1 'polypeptide(L)'
;GPGGLSGNDDAGQMSAWYVFAAMGFYPVDPVSGNYQITKPQFSKVDINFNSGKSLKISVVKTTEKAQFITKIMLNGKLLNNNEISHKQLTNGGNLIFYLGN
;
A
#
# COMPACT_ATOMS: atom_id res chain seq x y z
N GLY A 1 -16.76 -2.94 -14.99
CA GLY A 1 -17.96 -2.55 -15.75
C GLY A 1 -19.18 -2.60 -14.86
N PRO A 2 -20.39 -2.39 -15.39
CA PRO A 2 -21.63 -2.67 -14.64
C PRO A 2 -21.58 -4.07 -14.01
N GLY A 3 -21.92 -4.19 -12.72
CA GLY A 3 -21.77 -5.44 -11.95
C GLY A 3 -20.37 -5.73 -11.40
N GLY A 4 -19.46 -4.74 -11.38
CA GLY A 4 -18.08 -4.91 -10.91
C GLY A 4 -17.88 -4.88 -9.39
N LEU A 5 -18.90 -4.56 -8.61
CA LEU A 5 -18.89 -4.61 -7.15
C LEU A 5 -19.69 -5.83 -6.68
N SER A 6 -19.21 -6.50 -5.64
CA SER A 6 -19.92 -7.62 -5.00
C SER A 6 -21.10 -7.17 -4.12
N GLY A 7 -21.30 -5.86 -3.95
CA GLY A 7 -22.32 -5.25 -3.11
C GLY A 7 -22.40 -3.74 -3.35
N ASN A 8 -23.08 -3.04 -2.44
CA ASN A 8 -23.18 -1.57 -2.50
C ASN A 8 -21.79 -0.93 -2.29
N ASP A 9 -21.57 0.22 -2.91
CA ASP A 9 -20.32 0.97 -2.71
C ASP A 9 -20.27 1.69 -1.35
N ASP A 10 -21.43 1.83 -0.69
CA ASP A 10 -21.61 2.48 0.62
C ASP A 10 -20.89 3.83 0.70
N ALA A 11 -21.28 4.73 -0.22
CA ALA A 11 -20.76 6.09 -0.35
C ALA A 11 -19.22 6.15 -0.48
N GLY A 12 -18.62 5.19 -1.19
CA GLY A 12 -17.19 5.12 -1.45
C GLY A 12 -16.39 4.28 -0.47
N GLN A 13 -17.03 3.64 0.52
CA GLN A 13 -16.35 2.79 1.48
C GLN A 13 -15.68 1.58 0.80
N MET A 14 -16.40 0.88 -0.09
CA MET A 14 -15.85 -0.26 -0.83
C MET A 14 -14.77 0.17 -1.83
N SER A 15 -15.01 1.28 -2.52
CA SER A 15 -14.00 1.87 -3.41
C SER A 15 -12.72 2.25 -2.66
N ALA A 16 -12.82 2.91 -1.50
CA ALA A 16 -11.68 3.27 -0.68
C ALA A 16 -10.93 2.04 -0.16
N TRP A 17 -11.67 1.01 0.27
CA TRP A 17 -11.08 -0.26 0.69
C TRP A 17 -10.19 -0.86 -0.40
N TYR A 18 -10.71 -0.92 -1.64
CA TYR A 18 -9.97 -1.45 -2.78
C TYR A 18 -8.71 -0.62 -3.07
N VAL A 19 -8.83 0.71 -3.09
CA VAL A 19 -7.70 1.62 -3.36
C VAL A 19 -6.58 1.42 -2.34
N PHE A 20 -6.90 1.43 -1.04
CA PHE A 20 -5.90 1.18 0.01
C PHE A 20 -5.23 -0.19 -0.15
N ALA A 21 -6.02 -1.26 -0.20
CA ALA A 21 -5.49 -2.61 -0.30
C ALA A 21 -4.64 -2.83 -1.57
N ALA A 22 -5.03 -2.20 -2.70
CA ALA A 22 -4.30 -2.28 -3.96
C ALA A 22 -2.96 -1.52 -3.93
N MET A 23 -2.87 -0.43 -3.16
CA MET A 23 -1.60 0.28 -2.93
C MET A 23 -0.62 -0.49 -2.03
N GLY A 24 -1.11 -1.45 -1.23
CA GLY A 24 -0.27 -2.30 -0.38
C GLY A 24 -0.38 -2.01 1.12
N PHE A 25 -1.40 -1.27 1.57
CA PHE A 25 -1.65 -1.08 3.01
C PHE A 25 -3.10 -0.66 3.31
N TYR A 26 -3.60 -0.93 4.52
CA TYR A 26 -4.98 -0.66 4.91
C TYR A 26 -5.11 -0.21 6.39
N PRO A 27 -5.92 0.83 6.71
CA PRO A 27 -6.11 1.31 8.08
C PRO A 27 -7.14 0.45 8.84
N VAL A 28 -6.72 -0.69 9.40
CA VAL A 28 -7.61 -1.60 10.17
C VAL A 28 -8.16 -0.93 11.43
N ASP A 29 -7.31 -0.18 12.15
CA ASP A 29 -7.72 0.69 13.26
C ASP A 29 -7.45 2.15 12.84
N PRO A 30 -8.48 2.88 12.38
CA PRO A 30 -8.33 4.25 11.89
C PRO A 30 -7.82 5.24 12.95
N VAL A 31 -8.00 4.96 14.25
CA VAL A 31 -7.58 5.85 15.33
C VAL A 31 -6.10 5.67 15.67
N SER A 32 -5.56 4.46 15.50
CA SER A 32 -4.15 4.14 15.79
C SER A 32 -3.13 4.98 15.03
N GLY A 33 -3.52 5.49 13.85
CA GLY A 33 -2.58 6.11 12.90
C GLY A 33 -1.63 5.12 12.23
N ASN A 34 -1.89 3.81 12.34
CA ASN A 34 -1.13 2.76 11.67
C ASN A 34 -1.92 2.14 10.52
N TYR A 35 -1.18 1.67 9.52
CA TYR A 35 -1.70 0.92 8.39
C TYR A 35 -1.09 -0.48 8.40
N GLN A 36 -1.94 -1.49 8.30
CA GLN A 36 -1.51 -2.88 8.10
C GLN A 36 -1.06 -3.07 6.66
N ILE A 37 0.03 -3.79 6.46
CA ILE A 37 0.55 -4.07 5.13
C ILE A 37 -0.31 -5.10 4.40
N THR A 38 -0.54 -4.86 3.11
CA THR A 38 -1.15 -5.82 2.17
C THR A 38 -0.24 -6.03 0.96
N LYS A 39 -0.53 -7.04 0.14
CA LYS A 39 0.16 -7.24 -1.13
C LYS A 39 -0.27 -6.16 -2.14
N PRO A 40 0.65 -5.33 -2.67
CA PRO A 40 0.32 -4.35 -3.70
C PRO A 40 -0.13 -5.04 -4.99
N GLN A 41 -1.08 -4.44 -5.70
CA GLN A 41 -1.59 -4.92 -6.99
C GLN A 41 -0.89 -4.25 -8.18
N PHE A 42 -0.44 -3.00 -8.00
CA PHE A 42 0.26 -2.25 -9.03
C PHE A 42 1.77 -2.34 -8.88
N SER A 43 2.51 -2.32 -9.98
CA SER A 43 3.98 -2.31 -9.97
C SER A 43 4.56 -0.99 -9.47
N LYS A 44 3.81 0.11 -9.64
CA LYS A 44 4.18 1.45 -9.18
C LYS A 44 2.94 2.26 -8.81
N VAL A 45 3.02 3.02 -7.71
CA VAL A 45 2.02 4.01 -7.29
C VAL A 45 2.74 5.26 -6.79
N ASP A 46 2.32 6.44 -7.23
CA ASP A 46 2.84 7.71 -6.72
C ASP A 46 1.69 8.46 -6.02
N ILE A 47 1.85 8.76 -4.72
CA ILE A 47 0.89 9.52 -3.91
C ILE A 47 1.47 10.91 -3.67
N ASN A 48 0.73 11.95 -4.06
CA ASN A 48 1.10 13.34 -3.80
C ASN A 48 0.32 13.86 -2.60
N PHE A 49 1.02 14.37 -1.58
CA PHE A 49 0.40 14.95 -0.40
C PHE A 49 0.28 16.47 -0.54
N ASN A 50 -0.71 17.05 0.14
CA ASN A 50 -0.92 18.50 0.17
C ASN A 50 0.28 19.28 0.76
N SER A 51 1.16 18.60 1.51
CA SER A 51 2.42 19.17 2.02
C SER A 51 3.49 19.40 0.94
N GLY A 52 3.23 19.01 -0.32
CA GLY A 52 4.19 19.02 -1.42
C GLY A 52 5.15 17.82 -1.43
N LYS A 53 5.07 16.94 -0.42
CA LYS A 53 5.80 15.67 -0.39
C LYS A 53 5.09 14.62 -1.25
N SER A 54 5.85 13.64 -1.73
CA SER A 54 5.30 12.48 -2.45
C SER A 54 5.81 11.17 -1.85
N LEU A 55 4.95 10.15 -1.81
CA LEU A 55 5.34 8.76 -1.56
C LEU A 55 5.31 7.98 -2.87
N LYS A 56 6.42 7.31 -3.20
CA LYS A 56 6.55 6.42 -4.35
C LYS A 56 6.57 4.99 -3.87
N ILE A 57 5.61 4.19 -4.30
CA ILE A 57 5.50 2.77 -3.99
C ILE A 57 5.93 2.00 -5.23
N SER A 58 6.78 0.99 -5.07
CA SER A 58 7.25 0.15 -6.16
C SER A 58 7.36 -1.31 -5.77
N VAL A 59 7.21 -2.19 -6.75
CA VAL A 59 7.28 -3.64 -6.56
C VAL A 59 8.43 -4.22 -7.36
N VAL A 60 9.30 -4.98 -6.68
CA VAL A 60 10.38 -5.76 -7.28
C VAL A 60 10.04 -7.23 -7.14
N LYS A 61 9.91 -7.95 -8.25
CA LYS A 61 9.58 -9.38 -8.25
C LYS A 61 10.80 -10.22 -8.61
N THR A 62 11.00 -11.35 -7.91
CA THR A 62 12.03 -12.33 -8.30
C THR A 62 11.65 -13.09 -9.57
N THR A 63 10.36 -13.28 -9.82
CA THR A 63 9.79 -13.87 -11.05
C THR A 63 8.48 -13.18 -11.39
N GLU A 64 7.99 -13.26 -12.63
CA GLU A 64 6.70 -12.66 -13.00
C GLU A 64 5.53 -13.16 -12.13
N LYS A 65 5.63 -14.42 -11.67
CA LYS A 65 4.63 -15.10 -10.85
C LYS A 65 4.76 -14.84 -9.36
N ALA A 66 5.83 -14.20 -8.88
CA ALA A 66 6.06 -13.95 -7.45
C ALA A 66 4.87 -13.22 -6.81
N GLN A 67 4.37 -13.77 -5.69
CA GLN A 67 3.16 -13.30 -5.00
C GLN A 67 3.40 -12.87 -3.55
N PHE A 68 4.42 -13.39 -2.88
CA PHE A 68 4.57 -13.23 -1.43
C PHE A 68 5.56 -12.13 -1.10
N ILE A 69 5.22 -11.27 -0.13
CA ILE A 69 6.14 -10.24 0.35
C ILE A 69 7.29 -10.94 1.09
N THR A 70 8.51 -10.77 0.59
CA THR A 70 9.73 -11.28 1.25
C THR A 70 10.42 -10.20 2.06
N LYS A 71 10.28 -8.94 1.63
CA LYS A 71 10.94 -7.79 2.25
C LYS A 71 10.25 -6.49 1.86
N ILE A 72 10.26 -5.53 2.78
CA ILE A 72 9.77 -4.16 2.55
C ILE A 72 10.86 -3.18 2.95
N MET A 73 11.11 -2.19 2.11
CA MET A 73 12.08 -1.13 2.38
C MET A 73 11.37 0.23 2.38
N LEU A 74 11.49 0.99 3.47
CA LEU A 74 11.07 2.38 3.53
C LEU A 74 12.32 3.26 3.57
N ASN A 75 12.52 4.09 2.55
CA ASN A 75 13.64 5.03 2.45
C ASN A 75 15.01 4.37 2.72
N GLY A 76 15.21 3.18 2.14
CA GLY A 76 16.45 2.41 2.27
C GLY A 76 16.60 1.62 3.57
N LYS A 77 15.62 1.69 4.49
CA LYS A 77 15.62 0.91 5.74
C LYS A 77 14.64 -0.24 5.68
N LEU A 78 15.04 -1.39 6.21
CA LEU A 78 14.18 -2.57 6.34
C LEU A 78 13.01 -2.24 7.28
N LEU A 79 11.80 -2.51 6.83
CA LEU A 79 10.61 -2.46 7.67
C LEU A 79 10.40 -3.86 8.26
N ASN A 80 10.64 -4.00 9.57
CA ASN A 80 10.59 -5.29 10.27
C ASN A 80 9.18 -5.68 10.74
N ASN A 81 8.21 -4.77 10.63
CA ASN A 81 6.88 -4.92 11.19
C ASN A 81 5.87 -4.94 10.03
N ASN A 82 4.74 -5.63 10.21
CA ASN A 82 3.66 -5.66 9.23
C ASN A 82 2.79 -4.39 9.25
N GLU A 83 3.29 -3.31 9.84
CA GLU A 83 2.62 -2.03 9.98
C GLU A 83 3.51 -0.87 9.57
N ILE A 84 2.90 0.18 9.06
CA ILE A 84 3.54 1.46 8.77
C ILE A 84 2.69 2.60 9.34
N SER A 85 3.31 3.54 10.04
CA SER A 85 2.57 4.68 10.61
C SER A 85 2.24 5.74 9.55
N HIS A 86 1.17 6.50 9.79
CA HIS A 86 0.78 7.65 8.98
C HIS A 86 1.91 8.67 8.85
N LYS A 87 2.65 8.92 9.93
CA LYS A 87 3.82 9.81 9.93
C LYS A 87 4.94 9.31 9.01
N GLN A 88 5.18 8.01 8.97
CA GLN A 88 6.16 7.41 8.07
C GLN A 88 5.75 7.56 6.60
N LEU A 89 4.47 7.30 6.27
CA LEU A 89 3.96 7.44 4.89
C LEU A 89 3.97 8.90 4.41
N THR A 90 3.42 9.82 5.22
CA THR A 90 3.27 11.24 4.85
C THR A 90 4.57 12.03 4.86
N ASN A 91 5.63 11.49 5.48
CA ASN A 91 6.99 11.99 5.28
C ASN A 91 7.52 11.75 3.87
N GLY A 92 6.85 10.93 3.06
CA GLY A 92 7.17 10.66 1.67
C GLY A 92 8.41 9.80 1.48
N GLY A 93 8.90 9.80 0.24
CA GLY A 93 10.06 9.04 -0.19
C GLY A 93 9.68 7.75 -0.92
N ASN A 94 10.41 6.66 -0.68
CA ASN A 94 10.27 5.41 -1.44
C ASN A 94 9.90 4.24 -0.52
N LEU A 95 8.80 3.56 -0.84
CA LEU A 95 8.36 2.31 -0.25
C LEU A 95 8.49 1.19 -1.30
N ILE A 96 9.37 0.23 -1.06
CA ILE A 96 9.67 -0.83 -2.02
C ILE A 96 9.26 -2.17 -1.44
N PHE A 97 8.33 -2.84 -2.12
CA PHE A 97 7.93 -4.21 -1.84
C PHE A 97 8.74 -5.18 -2.69
N TYR A 98 9.40 -6.14 -2.06
CA TYR A 98 10.06 -7.24 -2.73
C TYR A 98 9.15 -8.46 -2.65
N LEU A 99 8.79 -9.02 -3.80
CA LEU A 99 7.95 -10.21 -3.90
C LEU A 99 8.77 -11.42 -4.35
N GLY A 100 8.56 -12.54 -3.66
CA GLY A 100 9.10 -13.87 -3.95
C GLY A 100 8.02 -14.94 -4.07
N ASN A 101 8.48 -16.19 -4.19
CA ASN A 101 7.64 -17.40 -4.19
C ASN A 101 7.43 -17.92 -2.78
#